data_AF-A0A967VRS1-F1
#
_entry.id   AF-A0A967VRS1-F1
#
_cell.length_a   1.000
_cell.length_b   1.000
_cell.length_c   1.000
_cell.angle_alpha   90.00
_cell.angle_beta   90.00
_cell.angle_gamma   90.00
#
_symmetry.space_group_name_H-M   'P 1'
#
loop_
_entity.id
_entity.type
_entity.pdbx_description
1 polymer ?
#
loop_
_entity_poly.entity_id
_entity_poly.type
_entity_poly.pdbx_seq_one_letter_code
_entity_poly.pdbx_strand_id
1 'polypeptide(L)' 'VAVAMLIEARRLSGDRWDWRVAHFDRLSGTDDLRLGIEAGQSVDEITAGWPDQLTAFEALRSPYLIYP' A
#
# COMPACT_ATOMS: atom_id res chain seq x y z
N VAL A 1 3.44 7.78 5.52
CA VAL A 1 2.86 9.13 5.33
C VAL A 1 1.70 9.12 4.33
N ALA A 2 1.87 8.65 3.09
CA ALA A 2 0.79 8.64 2.08
C ALA A 2 -0.44 7.77 2.45
N VAL A 3 -0.22 6.55 2.97
CA VAL A 3 -1.32 5.66 3.43
C VAL A 3 -2.15 6.32 4.53
N ALA A 4 -1.50 6.97 5.51
CA ALA A 4 -2.18 7.70 6.58
C ALA A 4 -3.05 8.84 6.04
N MET A 5 -2.54 9.62 5.07
CA MET A 5 -3.33 10.66 4.41
C MET A 5 -4.52 10.08 3.64
N LEU A 6 -4.35 8.94 2.96
CA LEU A 6 -5.41 8.29 2.20
C LEU A 6 -6.54 7.79 3.10
N ILE A 7 -6.19 7.14 4.22
CA ILE A 7 -7.15 6.69 5.24
C ILE A 7 -7.96 7.89 5.76
N GLU A 8 -7.27 8.98 6.10
CA GLU A 8 -7.93 10.17 6.63
C GLU A 8 -8.79 10.89 5.59
N ALA A 9 -8.32 10.99 4.34
CA ALA A 9 -9.10 11.55 3.24
C ALA A 9 -10.40 10.76 3.01
N ARG A 10 -10.34 9.43 3.04
CA ARG A 10 -11.53 8.57 2.95
C ARG A 10 -12.48 8.81 4.12
N ARG A 11 -11.96 8.84 5.35
CA ARG A 11 -12.74 9.08 6.57
C ARG A 11 -13.49 10.42 6.51
N LEU A 12 -12.83 11.48 6.09
CA LEU A 12 -13.41 12.82 5.96
C LEU A 12 -14.39 12.95 4.78
N SER A 13 -14.25 12.13 3.75
CA SER A 13 -15.11 12.16 2.57
C SER A 13 -16.48 11.51 2.81
N GLY A 14 -16.58 10.56 3.74
CA GLY A 14 -17.82 9.83 4.04
C GLY A 14 -18.42 9.21 2.77
N ASP A 15 -19.73 9.38 2.59
CA ASP A 15 -20.48 8.83 1.45
C ASP A 15 -20.08 9.40 0.08
N ARG A 16 -19.25 10.46 0.03
CA ARG A 16 -18.74 11.03 -1.23
C ARG A 16 -17.49 10.33 -1.75
N TRP A 17 -16.95 9.36 -0.99
CA TRP A 17 -15.78 8.61 -1.40
C TRP A 17 -16.15 7.57 -2.47
N ASP A 18 -15.35 7.51 -3.54
CA ASP A 18 -15.43 6.44 -4.52
C ASP A 18 -14.03 6.08 -5.02
N TRP A 19 -13.81 4.78 -5.26
CA TRP A 19 -12.53 4.27 -5.73
C TRP A 19 -12.50 4.19 -7.26
N ARG A 20 -11.41 4.65 -7.86
CA ARG A 20 -11.05 4.22 -9.21
C ARG A 20 -10.36 2.86 -9.17
N VAL A 21 -11.10 1.82 -8.80
CA VAL A 21 -10.61 0.47 -8.46
C VAL A 21 -9.49 -0.01 -9.39
N ALA A 22 -9.77 -0.14 -10.70
CA ALA A 22 -8.80 -0.66 -11.67
C ALA A 22 -7.51 0.19 -11.76
N HIS A 23 -7.61 1.50 -11.58
CA HIS A 23 -6.45 2.38 -11.62
C HIS A 23 -5.68 2.35 -10.30
N PHE A 24 -6.39 2.33 -9.17
CA PHE A 24 -5.79 2.34 -7.84
C PHE A 24 -5.05 1.03 -7.54
N ASP A 25 -5.68 -0.11 -7.79
CA ASP A 25 -5.10 -1.42 -7.53
C ASP A 25 -3.89 -1.65 -8.45
N ARG A 26 -3.96 -1.20 -9.70
CA ARG A 26 -2.82 -1.25 -10.64
C ARG A 26 -1.62 -0.42 -10.18
N LEU A 27 -1.85 0.77 -9.62
CA LEU A 27 -0.77 1.61 -9.08
C LEU A 27 -0.20 1.05 -7.78
N SER A 28 -1.04 0.43 -6.95
CA SER A 28 -0.65 -0.13 -5.66
C SER A 28 0.00 -1.51 -5.79
N GLY A 29 -0.13 -2.15 -6.95
CA GLY A 29 0.43 -3.47 -7.26
C GLY A 29 -0.52 -4.63 -6.96
N THR A 30 -1.45 -4.45 -6.03
CA THR A 30 -2.53 -5.39 -5.67
C THR A 30 -3.77 -4.64 -5.18
N ASP A 31 -4.86 -5.35 -4.88
CA ASP A 31 -6.05 -4.82 -4.22
C ASP A 31 -5.92 -4.78 -2.68
N ASP A 32 -4.90 -5.42 -2.10
CA ASP A 32 -4.71 -5.55 -0.65
C ASP A 32 -4.74 -4.21 0.09
N LEU A 33 -4.10 -3.17 -0.48
CA LEU A 33 -4.10 -1.84 0.13
C LEU A 33 -5.51 -1.25 0.21
N ARG A 34 -6.29 -1.36 -0.87
CA ARG A 34 -7.66 -0.84 -0.91
C ARG A 34 -8.56 -1.63 0.05
N LEU A 35 -8.48 -2.95 -0.01
CA LEU A 35 -9.28 -3.84 0.83
C LEU A 35 -8.95 -3.67 2.31
N GLY A 36 -7.67 -3.48 2.67
CA GLY A 36 -7.25 -3.21 4.04
C GLY A 36 -7.81 -1.89 4.58
N ILE A 37 -7.79 -0.84 3.76
CA ILE A 37 -8.40 0.46 4.11
C ILE A 37 -9.93 0.34 4.25
N GLU A 38 -10.58 -0.40 3.36
CA GLU A 38 -12.02 -0.66 3.42
C GLU A 38 -12.42 -1.46 4.67
N ALA A 39 -11.59 -2.42 5.07
CA ALA A 39 -11.73 -3.23 6.28
C ALA A 39 -11.43 -2.45 7.57
N GLY A 40 -10.95 -1.20 7.48
CA GLY A 40 -10.67 -0.35 8.63
C GLY A 40 -9.37 -0.67 9.35
N GLN A 41 -8.42 -1.34 8.67
CA GLN A 41 -7.10 -1.59 9.22
C GLN A 41 -6.34 -0.28 9.45
N SER A 42 -5.54 -0.26 10.51
CA SER A 42 -4.60 0.81 10.81
C SER A 42 -3.44 0.83 9.81
N VAL A 43 -2.70 1.95 9.78
CA VAL A 43 -1.49 2.09 8.96
C VAL A 43 -0.48 0.99 9.30
N ASP A 44 -0.32 0.68 10.58
CA ASP A 44 0.65 -0.32 11.03
C ASP A 44 0.24 -1.72 10.55
N GLU A 45 -1.04 -2.08 10.62
CA GLU A 45 -1.54 -3.37 10.13
C GLU A 45 -1.38 -3.52 8.61
N ILE A 46 -1.70 -2.46 7.84
CA ILE A 46 -1.57 -2.47 6.37
C ILE A 46 -0.10 -2.60 5.94
N THR A 47 0.82 -2.00 6.70
CA THR A 47 2.24 -1.92 6.33
C THR A 47 3.12 -2.97 7.01
N ALA A 48 2.57 -3.75 7.93
CA ALA A 48 3.31 -4.72 8.75
C ALA A 48 4.14 -5.72 7.92
N GLY A 49 3.66 -6.14 6.75
CA GLY A 49 4.35 -7.10 5.87
C GLY A 49 5.40 -6.48 4.95
N TRP A 50 5.44 -5.15 4.80
CA TRP A 50 6.33 -4.50 3.83
C TRP A 50 7.83 -4.62 4.17
N PRO A 51 8.28 -4.55 5.44
CA PRO A 51 9.70 -4.74 5.77
C PRO A 51 10.24 -6.11 5.33
N ASP A 52 9.46 -7.17 5.49
CA ASP A 52 9.85 -8.52 5.10
C ASP A 52 9.91 -8.65 3.56
N GLN A 53 8.92 -8.09 2.87
CA GLN A 53 8.91 -8.03 1.40
C GLN A 53 10.08 -7.22 0.84
N LEU A 54 10.40 -6.07 1.46
CA LEU A 54 11.55 -5.25 1.09
C LEU A 54 12.85 -6.02 1.29
N THR A 55 13.02 -6.67 2.43
CA THR A 55 14.20 -7.50 2.74
C THR A 55 14.36 -8.64 1.71
N ALA A 56 13.27 -9.33 1.38
CA ALA A 56 13.28 -10.37 0.35
C ALA A 56 13.65 -9.82 -1.02
N PHE A 57 13.12 -8.65 -1.39
CA PHE A 57 13.46 -7.99 -2.65
C PHE A 57 14.91 -7.51 -2.70
N GLU A 58 15.45 -7.01 -1.58
CA GLU A 58 16.85 -6.61 -1.46
C GLU A 58 17.81 -7.79 -1.67
N ALA A 59 17.50 -8.95 -1.08
CA ALA A 59 18.24 -10.18 -1.33
C ALA A 59 18.12 -10.62 -2.79
N LEU A 60 16.91 -10.57 -3.36
CA LEU A 60 16.66 -10.95 -4.75
C LEU A 60 17.41 -10.06 -5.75
N ARG A 61 17.46 -8.74 -5.52
CA ARG A 61 18.11 -7.80 -6.45
C ARG A 61 19.64 -7.82 -6.37
N SER A 62 20.22 -8.33 -5.28
CA SER A 62 21.67 -8.25 -5.01
C SER A 62 22.56 -8.75 -6.15
N PRO A 63 22.28 -9.89 -6.83
CA PRO A 63 23.13 -10.39 -7.92
C PRO A 63 23.10 -9.52 -9.19
N TYR A 64 22.15 -8.60 -9.29
CA TYR A 64 21.91 -7.79 -10.48
C TYR A 64 22.39 -6.34 -10.34
N LEU A 65 23.01 -5.99 -9.20
CA LEU A 65 23.54 -4.64 -8.97
C LEU A 65 24.84 -4.43 -9.75
N ILE A 66 24.91 -3.33 -10.50
CA ILE A 66 26.09 -2.92 -11.28
C ILE A 66 26.76 -1.65 -10.73
N TYR A 67 26.16 -1.05 -9.70
CA TYR A 67 26.69 0.09 -8.96
C TYR A 67 26.78 -0.29 -7.48
N PRO A 68 27.88 0.07 -6.80
CA PRO A 68 27.96 -0.01 -5.34
C PRO A 68 26.85 0.80 -4.65
#